data_AF-A0A3A8HUW3-F1
#
_entry.id   AF-A0A3A8HUW3-F1
#
_cell.length_a   1.000
_cell.length_b   1.000
_cell.length_c   1.000
_cell.angle_alpha   90.00
_cell.angle_beta   90.00
_cell.angle_gamma   90.00
#
_symmetry.space_group_name_H-M   'P 1'
#
loop_
_entity.id
_entity.type
_entity.pdbx_description
1 polymer ?
#
loop_
_entity_poly.entity_id
_entity_poly.type
_entity_poly.pdbx_seq_one_letter_code
_entity_poly.pdbx_strand_id
1 'polypeptide(L)'
;MFDSPENDSISPALRGLLELFATDLADVKFPDVDTEVLGEAAVQVRQKADAVARAQAALDAARQVLNESQESLLQKGQRALAYAKVFAEDDAELGAKLEAIHLPRPTRKAGRSEGPQATVEPVGMAPGSEENAPRRRGRPPKVRPVAGGSLFTEGGNTPESLANAQDDAASGLPS
;
A
#
# COMPACT_ATOMS: atom_id res chain seq x y z
N MET A 1 16.61 -0.96 12.52
CA MET A 1 16.25 -1.58 11.23
C MET A 1 16.40 -3.08 11.42
N PHE A 2 15.31 -3.83 11.30
CA PHE A 2 15.38 -5.29 11.29
C PHE A 2 15.76 -5.70 9.88
N ASP A 3 17.05 -5.93 9.65
CA ASP A 3 17.49 -6.77 8.55
C ASP A 3 17.08 -8.19 8.92
N SER A 4 15.81 -8.52 8.68
CA SER A 4 15.32 -9.87 8.90
C SER A 4 16.06 -10.77 7.92
N PRO A 5 16.70 -11.86 8.39
CA PRO A 5 17.46 -12.74 7.51
C PRO A 5 16.59 -13.28 6.37
N GLU A 6 15.27 -13.33 6.50
CA GLU A 6 14.37 -13.65 5.37
C GLU A 6 14.56 -12.78 4.12
N ASN A 7 15.04 -11.54 4.26
CA ASN A 7 15.16 -10.56 3.16
C ASN A 7 16.61 -10.28 2.72
N ASP A 8 17.55 -11.12 3.13
CA ASP A 8 18.92 -11.02 2.63
C ASP A 8 18.94 -11.27 1.11
N SER A 9 19.75 -10.48 0.41
CA SER A 9 19.92 -10.56 -1.05
C SER A 9 20.64 -11.82 -1.50
N ILE A 10 21.15 -12.60 -0.55
CA ILE A 10 21.74 -13.92 -0.75
C ILE A 10 20.70 -15.01 -0.48
N SER A 11 20.61 -15.97 -1.41
CA SER A 11 19.67 -17.09 -1.28
C SER A 11 19.89 -17.87 0.03
N PRO A 12 18.83 -18.42 0.65
CA PRO A 12 18.96 -19.17 1.90
C PRO A 12 19.93 -20.35 1.80
N ALA A 13 19.97 -21.03 0.64
CA ALA A 13 20.89 -22.14 0.38
C ALA A 13 22.36 -21.70 0.36
N LEU A 14 22.67 -20.54 -0.23
CA LEU A 14 24.04 -20.01 -0.22
C LEU A 14 24.46 -19.54 1.17
N ARG A 15 23.52 -19.03 1.98
CA ARG A 15 23.81 -18.71 3.38
C ARG A 15 24.13 -19.93 4.21
N GLY A 16 23.37 -21.02 4.05
CA GLY A 16 23.71 -22.29 4.70
C GLY A 16 25.08 -22.82 4.27
N LEU A 17 25.47 -22.60 3.00
CA LEU A 17 26.81 -22.94 2.54
C LEU A 17 27.89 -22.06 3.20
N LEU A 18 27.68 -20.75 3.28
CA LEU A 18 28.59 -19.83 3.97
C LEU A 18 28.77 -20.19 5.45
N GLU A 19 27.68 -20.58 6.12
CA GLU A 19 27.70 -21.03 7.51
C GLU A 19 28.48 -22.34 7.67
N LEU A 20 28.25 -23.32 6.79
CA LEU A 20 28.99 -24.58 6.77
C LEU A 20 30.51 -24.37 6.57
N PHE A 21 30.87 -23.44 5.68
CA PHE A 21 32.27 -23.05 5.50
C PHE A 21 32.82 -22.38 6.76
N ALA A 22 32.03 -21.52 7.42
CA ALA A 22 32.44 -20.83 8.64
C ALA A 22 32.55 -21.73 9.88
N THR A 23 31.82 -22.86 9.94
CA THR A 23 31.82 -23.78 11.08
C THR A 23 32.62 -25.05 10.82
N ASP A 24 32.10 -25.93 9.96
CA ASP A 24 32.54 -27.33 9.86
C ASP A 24 33.71 -27.49 8.89
N LEU A 25 33.84 -26.58 7.92
CA LEU A 25 34.93 -26.57 6.93
C LEU A 25 35.92 -25.42 7.16
N ALA A 26 35.93 -24.82 8.36
CA ALA A 26 36.78 -23.68 8.68
C ALA A 26 38.29 -23.97 8.49
N ASP A 27 38.70 -25.21 8.76
CA ASP A 27 40.09 -25.67 8.62
C ASP A 27 40.45 -26.11 7.18
N VAL A 28 39.47 -26.21 6.29
CA VAL A 28 39.67 -26.70 4.91
C VAL A 28 39.83 -25.51 3.97
N LYS A 29 41.04 -25.36 3.41
CA LYS A 29 41.34 -24.35 2.40
C LYS A 29 41.34 -24.98 1.01
N PHE A 30 40.30 -24.71 0.22
CA PHE A 30 40.32 -25.03 -1.20
C PHE A 30 40.92 -23.85 -1.99
N PRO A 31 41.66 -24.11 -3.09
CA PRO A 31 42.10 -23.06 -3.99
C PRO A 31 40.89 -22.27 -4.52
N ASP A 32 40.96 -20.93 -4.44
CA ASP A 32 39.92 -19.98 -4.88
C ASP A 32 38.55 -20.07 -4.18
N VAL A 33 38.35 -20.99 -3.24
CA VAL A 33 37.07 -21.21 -2.56
C VAL A 33 37.32 -21.52 -1.09
N ASP A 34 37.56 -20.48 -0.30
CA ASP A 34 37.64 -20.59 1.14
C ASP A 34 36.62 -19.69 1.85
N THR A 35 36.59 -19.77 3.17
CA THR A 35 35.74 -18.96 4.04
C THR A 35 35.88 -17.46 3.81
N GLU A 36 37.10 -16.98 3.58
CA GLU A 36 37.37 -15.55 3.40
C GLU A 36 36.86 -15.09 2.04
N VAL A 37 37.19 -15.81 0.96
CA VAL A 37 36.77 -15.50 -0.42
C VAL A 37 35.24 -15.53 -0.54
N LEU A 38 34.60 -16.56 0.02
CA LEU A 38 33.13 -16.67 -0.01
C LEU A 38 32.47 -15.59 0.86
N GLY A 39 33.05 -15.25 2.01
CA GLY A 39 32.59 -14.17 2.87
C GLY A 39 32.70 -12.80 2.19
N GLU A 40 33.83 -12.51 1.53
CA GLU A 40 34.02 -11.29 0.75
C GLU A 40 33.03 -11.21 -0.42
N ALA A 41 32.83 -12.30 -1.16
CA ALA A 41 31.84 -12.36 -2.23
C ALA A 41 30.42 -12.08 -1.71
N ALA A 42 30.06 -12.64 -0.56
CA ALA A 42 28.77 -12.40 0.10
C ALA A 42 28.59 -10.92 0.49
N VAL A 43 29.63 -10.30 1.08
CA VAL A 43 29.62 -8.87 1.41
C VAL A 43 29.47 -8.02 0.14
N GLN A 44 30.17 -8.34 -0.94
CA GLN A 44 30.04 -7.63 -2.21
C GLN A 44 28.62 -7.73 -2.79
N VAL A 45 27.98 -8.90 -2.71
CA VAL A 45 26.59 -9.08 -3.17
C VAL A 45 25.64 -8.20 -2.36
N ARG A 46 25.76 -8.19 -1.03
CA ARG A 46 24.94 -7.34 -0.15
C ARG A 46 25.13 -5.85 -0.47
N GLN A 47 26.38 -5.39 -0.60
CA GLN A 47 26.67 -4.00 -0.96
C GLN A 47 26.08 -3.60 -2.32
N LYS A 48 26.14 -4.50 -3.31
CA LYS A 48 25.53 -4.26 -4.63
C LYS A 48 24.02 -4.23 -4.54
N ALA A 49 23.41 -5.10 -3.75
CA ALA A 49 21.96 -5.10 -3.55
C ALA A 49 21.49 -3.81 -2.84
N ASP A 50 22.21 -3.34 -1.82
CA ASP A 50 21.94 -2.06 -1.16
C ASP A 50 22.07 -0.87 -2.13
N ALA A 51 23.04 -0.92 -3.05
CA ALA A 51 23.17 0.09 -4.09
C ALA A 51 21.97 0.08 -5.05
N VAL A 52 21.48 -1.10 -5.44
CA VAL A 52 20.27 -1.26 -6.26
C VAL A 52 19.04 -0.75 -5.52
N ALA A 53 18.86 -1.10 -4.25
CA ALA A 53 17.73 -0.65 -3.44
C ALA A 53 17.69 0.89 -3.32
N ARG A 54 18.85 1.52 -3.10
CA ARG A 54 18.97 2.99 -3.08
C ARG A 54 18.66 3.62 -4.43
N ALA A 55 19.16 3.05 -5.53
CA ALA A 55 18.89 3.54 -6.87
C ALA A 55 17.39 3.42 -7.22
N GLN A 56 16.75 2.33 -6.82
CA GLN A 56 15.32 2.13 -7.02
C GLN A 56 14.49 3.15 -6.24
N ALA A 57 14.82 3.39 -4.97
CA ALA A 57 14.17 4.42 -4.17
C ALA A 57 14.32 5.82 -4.79
N ALA A 58 15.51 6.15 -5.31
CA ALA A 58 15.75 7.42 -6.00
C ALA A 58 14.93 7.54 -7.30
N LEU A 59 14.82 6.44 -8.06
CA LEU A 59 14.02 6.38 -9.29
C LEU A 59 12.53 6.59 -8.98
N ASP A 60 12.01 5.95 -7.93
CA ASP A 60 10.61 6.09 -7.55
C ASP A 60 10.29 7.51 -7.05
N ALA A 61 11.21 8.13 -6.30
CA ALA A 61 11.12 9.54 -5.93
C ALA A 61 11.13 10.46 -7.16
N ALA A 62 12.02 10.21 -8.12
CA ALA A 62 12.09 11.00 -9.36
C ALA A 62 10.81 10.87 -10.20
N ARG A 63 10.21 9.68 -10.25
CA ARG A 63 8.91 9.45 -10.91
C ARG A 63 7.79 10.24 -10.25
N GLN A 64 7.79 10.30 -8.91
CA GLN A 64 6.81 11.09 -8.18
C GLN A 64 6.94 12.59 -8.51
N VAL A 65 8.15 13.14 -8.44
CA VAL A 65 8.42 14.55 -8.78
C VAL A 65 8.04 14.87 -10.23
N LEU A 66 8.33 13.95 -11.15
CA LEU A 66 7.93 14.09 -12.55
C LEU A 66 6.41 14.16 -12.70
N ASN A 67 5.67 13.27 -12.02
CA ASN A 67 4.22 13.27 -12.08
C ASN A 67 3.63 14.57 -11.50
N GLU A 68 4.10 15.01 -10.33
CA GLU A 68 3.69 16.28 -9.72
C GLU A 68 3.95 17.47 -10.65
N SER A 69 5.10 17.48 -11.34
CA SER A 69 5.45 18.51 -12.31
C SER A 69 4.53 18.49 -13.55
N GLN A 70 4.20 17.30 -14.04
CA GLN A 70 3.25 17.12 -15.15
C GLN A 70 1.84 17.58 -14.77
N GLU A 71 1.37 17.26 -13.58
CA GLU A 71 0.08 17.73 -13.06
C GLU A 71 0.05 19.26 -12.94
N SER A 72 1.11 19.87 -12.39
CA SER A 72 1.25 21.32 -12.30
C SER A 72 1.22 21.98 -13.69
N LEU A 73 1.91 21.39 -14.66
CA LEU A 73 1.92 21.86 -16.04
C LEU A 73 0.54 21.76 -16.69
N LEU A 74 -0.19 20.65 -16.48
CA LEU A 74 -1.55 20.48 -17.00
C LEU A 74 -2.52 21.51 -16.42
N GLN A 75 -2.45 21.77 -15.10
CA GLN A 75 -3.29 22.79 -14.47
C GLN A 75 -3.01 24.19 -15.04
N LYS A 76 -1.74 24.56 -15.20
CA LYS A 76 -1.34 25.83 -15.82
C LYS A 76 -1.78 25.91 -17.27
N GLY A 77 -1.60 24.83 -18.04
CA GLY A 77 -2.01 24.73 -19.44
C GLY A 77 -3.53 24.90 -19.62
N GLN A 78 -4.33 24.35 -18.72
CA GLN A 78 -5.79 24.54 -18.74
C GLN A 78 -6.21 25.97 -18.43
N ARG A 79 -5.58 26.60 -17.43
CA ARG A 79 -5.81 28.03 -17.13
C ARG A 79 -5.40 28.91 -18.30
N ALA A 80 -4.24 28.64 -18.90
CA ALA A 80 -3.75 29.36 -20.06
C ALA A 80 -4.70 29.21 -21.26
N LEU A 81 -5.21 28.00 -21.52
CA LEU A 81 -6.19 27.76 -22.57
C LEU A 81 -7.51 28.50 -22.30
N ALA A 82 -7.97 28.56 -21.04
CA ALA A 82 -9.14 29.33 -20.68
C ALA A 82 -8.93 30.84 -20.91
N TYR A 83 -7.78 31.40 -20.51
CA TYR A 83 -7.46 32.81 -20.76
C TYR A 83 -7.31 33.12 -22.25
N ALA A 84 -6.67 32.22 -23.00
CA ALA A 84 -6.53 32.35 -24.44
C ALA A 84 -7.90 32.36 -25.14
N LYS A 85 -8.87 31.57 -24.64
CA LYS A 85 -10.24 31.56 -25.17
C LYS A 85 -10.97 32.89 -24.94
N VAL A 86 -10.82 33.51 -23.78
CA VAL A 86 -11.40 34.84 -23.50
C VAL A 86 -10.74 35.90 -24.39
N PHE A 87 -9.42 35.82 -24.57
CA PHE A 87 -8.71 36.74 -25.46
C PHE A 87 -9.12 36.58 -26.94
N ALA A 88 -9.42 35.36 -27.36
CA ALA A 88 -9.84 35.04 -28.72
C ALA A 88 -11.35 35.26 -28.98
N GLU A 89 -12.10 35.85 -28.05
CA GLU A 89 -13.53 36.13 -28.23
C GLU A 89 -13.78 37.07 -29.43
N ASP A 90 -12.85 38.00 -29.68
CA ASP A 90 -12.89 38.94 -30.80
C ASP A 90 -12.17 38.42 -32.08
N ASP A 91 -11.52 37.24 -32.03
CA ASP A 91 -10.77 36.63 -33.14
C ASP A 91 -11.21 35.18 -33.37
N ALA A 92 -12.12 34.99 -34.33
CA ALA A 92 -12.70 33.69 -34.68
C ALA A 92 -11.67 32.68 -35.21
N GLU A 93 -10.59 33.14 -35.87
CA GLU A 93 -9.53 32.23 -36.36
C GLU A 93 -8.66 31.72 -35.22
N LEU A 94 -8.39 32.57 -34.23
CA LEU A 94 -7.65 32.20 -33.02
C LEU A 94 -8.47 31.25 -32.13
N GLY A 95 -9.78 31.49 -32.02
CA GLY A 95 -10.72 30.60 -31.31
C GLY A 95 -10.71 29.18 -31.87
N ALA A 96 -10.82 29.01 -33.20
CA ALA A 96 -10.80 27.71 -33.85
C ALA A 96 -9.49 26.92 -33.60
N LYS A 97 -8.34 27.62 -33.58
CA LYS A 97 -7.02 27.02 -33.27
C LYS A 97 -6.94 26.54 -31.82
N LEU A 98 -7.53 27.28 -30.87
CA LEU A 98 -7.54 26.91 -29.45
C LEU A 98 -8.51 25.76 -29.15
N GLU A 99 -9.60 25.62 -29.90
CA GLU A 99 -10.52 24.49 -29.77
C GLU A 99 -9.94 23.17 -30.26
N ALA A 100 -9.07 23.20 -31.27
CA ALA A 100 -8.32 22.03 -31.73
C ALA A 100 -7.31 21.49 -30.69
N ILE A 101 -6.93 22.30 -29.70
CA ILE A 101 -6.02 21.90 -28.62
C ILE A 101 -6.81 21.21 -27.50
N HIS A 102 -6.74 19.88 -27.48
CA HIS A 102 -7.35 19.07 -26.43
C HIS A 102 -6.32 18.67 -25.37
N LEU A 103 -6.35 19.34 -24.22
CA LEU A 103 -5.65 18.86 -23.02
C LEU A 103 -6.50 17.79 -22.32
N PRO A 104 -5.88 16.72 -21.79
CA PRO A 104 -6.59 15.75 -20.97
C PRO A 104 -7.24 16.48 -19.78
N ARG A 105 -8.57 16.32 -19.64
CA ARG A 105 -9.30 16.92 -18.53
C ARG A 105 -8.80 16.27 -17.23
N PRO A 106 -8.56 17.06 -16.16
CA PRO A 106 -8.26 16.46 -14.87
C PRO A 106 -9.53 15.74 -14.46
N THR A 107 -9.50 14.41 -14.45
CA THR A 107 -10.48 13.66 -13.72
C THR A 107 -10.28 14.04 -12.26
N ARG A 108 -11.14 14.92 -11.75
CA ARG A 108 -11.28 15.06 -10.31
C ARG A 108 -11.56 13.64 -9.83
N LYS A 109 -10.59 13.01 -9.16
CA LYS A 109 -10.86 11.86 -8.29
C LYS A 109 -11.81 12.38 -7.21
N ALA A 110 -13.09 12.46 -7.57
CA ALA A 110 -14.18 12.50 -6.62
C ALA A 110 -13.99 11.27 -5.73
N GLY A 111 -14.11 11.50 -4.42
CA GLY A 111 -13.90 10.48 -3.41
C GLY A 111 -14.58 9.17 -3.78
N ARG A 112 -13.85 8.10 -3.52
CA ARG A 112 -14.32 6.73 -3.53
C ARG A 112 -15.40 6.60 -2.45
N SER A 113 -16.63 7.01 -2.76
CA SER A 113 -17.83 6.46 -2.14
C SER A 113 -18.15 5.20 -2.93
N GLU A 114 -17.72 4.06 -2.41
CA GLU A 114 -18.31 2.77 -2.76
C GLU A 114 -19.82 2.85 -2.51
N GLY A 115 -20.60 2.87 -3.59
CA GLY A 115 -22.02 2.62 -3.59
C GLY A 115 -22.29 1.54 -4.63
N PRO A 116 -22.78 0.35 -4.24
CA PRO A 116 -23.11 -0.70 -5.21
C PRO A 116 -24.39 -0.31 -5.93
N GLN A 117 -24.27 0.24 -7.15
CA GLN A 117 -25.42 0.29 -8.05
C GLN A 117 -25.55 -1.06 -8.75
N ALA A 118 -26.41 -1.87 -8.14
CA ALA A 118 -27.14 -2.94 -8.81
C ALA A 118 -27.89 -2.36 -10.01
N THR A 119 -27.43 -2.67 -11.21
CA THR A 119 -28.26 -2.62 -12.41
C THR A 119 -28.97 -3.95 -12.55
N VAL A 120 -30.25 -3.91 -12.20
CA VAL A 120 -31.29 -4.91 -12.43
C VAL A 120 -31.37 -5.31 -13.92
N GLU A 121 -31.44 -6.62 -14.15
CA GLU A 121 -31.79 -7.27 -15.41
C GLU A 121 -33.26 -7.02 -15.81
N PRO A 122 -33.61 -7.05 -17.11
CA PRO A 122 -34.93 -7.45 -17.55
C PRO A 122 -34.92 -8.89 -18.10
N VAL A 123 -35.76 -9.70 -17.47
CA VAL A 123 -36.12 -11.10 -17.73
C VAL A 123 -36.65 -11.35 -19.15
N GLY A 124 -36.30 -12.50 -19.74
CA GLY A 124 -37.17 -13.12 -20.76
C GLY A 124 -36.56 -14.21 -21.67
N MET A 125 -36.89 -15.46 -21.35
CA MET A 125 -36.99 -16.64 -22.26
C MET A 125 -35.71 -17.46 -22.59
N ALA A 126 -35.50 -18.54 -21.85
CA ALA A 126 -34.88 -19.77 -22.34
C ALA A 126 -35.63 -20.98 -21.76
N PRO A 127 -36.06 -21.97 -22.57
CA PRO A 127 -36.77 -23.14 -22.07
C PRO A 127 -35.79 -24.25 -21.64
N GLY A 128 -36.12 -24.89 -20.52
CA GLY A 128 -36.00 -26.33 -20.30
C GLY A 128 -34.61 -26.95 -20.34
N SER A 129 -34.04 -27.23 -19.17
CA SER A 129 -33.22 -28.42 -18.89
C SER A 129 -33.10 -28.59 -17.37
N GLU A 130 -34.15 -29.14 -16.76
CA GLU A 130 -34.04 -29.85 -15.47
C GLU A 130 -33.13 -31.07 -15.71
N GLU A 131 -31.97 -31.15 -15.07
CA GLU A 131 -31.27 -32.39 -14.66
C GLU A 131 -29.79 -32.06 -14.32
N ASN A 132 -29.49 -31.52 -13.13
CA ASN A 132 -28.24 -31.79 -12.39
C ASN A 132 -28.16 -30.99 -11.08
N ALA A 133 -28.69 -31.55 -9.99
CA ALA A 133 -28.48 -31.01 -8.65
C ALA A 133 -28.11 -32.13 -7.65
N PRO A 134 -26.81 -32.35 -7.37
CA PRO A 134 -26.39 -33.08 -6.18
C PRO A 134 -26.27 -32.14 -4.97
N ARG A 135 -27.26 -32.32 -4.10
CA ARG A 135 -27.52 -31.82 -2.73
C ARG A 135 -26.33 -31.29 -1.91
N ARG A 136 -26.51 -30.03 -1.47
CA ARG A 136 -25.80 -29.32 -0.39
C ARG A 136 -25.74 -30.15 0.92
N ARG A 137 -24.55 -30.62 1.29
CA ARG A 137 -24.18 -30.98 2.68
C ARG A 137 -23.31 -29.86 3.24
N GLY A 138 -23.73 -29.23 4.34
CA GLY A 138 -22.84 -28.35 5.12
C GLY A 138 -23.41 -27.04 5.64
N ARG A 139 -24.73 -26.80 5.64
CA ARG A 139 -25.30 -25.65 6.39
C ARG A 139 -26.30 -26.12 7.44
N PRO A 140 -25.96 -26.03 8.75
CA PRO A 140 -26.89 -26.39 9.81
C PRO A 140 -28.08 -25.41 9.83
N PRO A 141 -29.32 -25.88 10.03
CA PRO A 141 -30.50 -25.03 10.01
C PRO A 141 -30.59 -24.14 11.27
N LYS A 142 -30.98 -22.88 11.06
CA LYS A 142 -31.17 -21.84 12.07
C LYS A 142 -32.41 -22.18 12.91
N VAL A 143 -32.22 -22.64 14.15
CA VAL A 143 -33.29 -22.81 15.14
C VAL A 143 -33.56 -21.45 15.79
N ARG A 144 -34.83 -21.04 15.79
CA ARG A 144 -35.34 -19.83 16.45
C ARG A 144 -36.03 -20.26 17.75
N PRO A 145 -35.63 -19.75 18.93
CA PRO A 145 -36.52 -19.69 20.07
C PRO A 145 -36.87 -18.24 20.38
N VAL A 146 -38.15 -18.01 20.68
CA VAL A 146 -38.70 -16.75 21.18
C VAL A 146 -39.08 -16.95 22.65
N ALA A 147 -38.82 -15.92 23.44
CA ALA A 147 -39.36 -15.59 24.77
C ALA A 147 -38.68 -16.20 26.02
N GLY A 148 -38.17 -15.28 26.85
CA GLY A 148 -38.36 -15.32 28.31
C GLY A 148 -37.16 -15.78 29.13
N GLY A 149 -36.37 -14.84 29.64
CA GLY A 149 -35.37 -15.13 30.67
C GLY A 149 -34.51 -13.92 30.98
N SER A 150 -35.01 -13.03 31.83
CA SER A 150 -34.24 -11.96 32.47
C SER A 150 -33.00 -12.56 33.13
N LEU A 151 -31.82 -12.12 32.67
CA LEU A 151 -30.54 -12.44 33.31
C LEU A 151 -29.64 -11.20 33.33
N PHE A 152 -30.22 -10.04 33.67
CA PHE A 152 -29.45 -8.93 34.22
C PHE A 152 -29.09 -9.29 35.66
N THR A 153 -28.04 -10.09 35.80
CA THR A 153 -27.23 -10.24 37.01
C THR A 153 -26.05 -9.28 36.79
N GLU A 154 -26.10 -8.05 37.29
CA GLU A 154 -25.76 -7.66 38.67
C GLU A 154 -24.35 -8.14 39.07
N GLY A 155 -23.45 -7.16 39.29
CA GLY A 155 -22.07 -7.31 39.78
C GLY A 155 -21.04 -6.79 38.76
N GLY A 156 -20.52 -5.56 38.81
CA GLY A 156 -20.23 -4.71 39.96
C GLY A 156 -18.71 -4.58 40.10
N ASN A 157 -18.09 -3.57 39.45
CA ASN A 157 -16.97 -2.79 40.02
C ASN A 157 -16.51 -1.64 39.08
N THR A 158 -16.91 -0.41 39.46
CA THR A 158 -16.19 0.88 39.47
C THR A 158 -15.32 1.35 38.28
N PRO A 159 -15.57 2.58 37.77
CA PRO A 159 -14.53 3.48 37.31
C PRO A 159 -14.49 4.73 38.21
N GLU A 160 -13.83 4.64 39.36
CA GLU A 160 -13.40 5.82 40.12
C GLU A 160 -11.93 5.61 40.53
N SER A 161 -11.01 6.08 39.69
CA SER A 161 -9.67 6.53 40.11
C SER A 161 -8.98 7.17 38.91
N LEU A 162 -9.27 8.45 38.67
CA LEU A 162 -8.47 9.35 37.82
C LEU A 162 -8.67 10.78 38.33
N ALA A 163 -8.30 11.02 39.59
CA ALA A 163 -8.16 12.35 40.15
C ALA A 163 -7.33 12.29 41.45
N ASN A 164 -6.03 12.02 41.33
CA ASN A 164 -4.97 12.61 42.16
C ASN A 164 -3.62 11.97 41.82
N ALA A 165 -2.86 12.65 40.98
CA ALA A 165 -1.40 12.58 40.95
C ALA A 165 -0.91 14.00 40.67
N GLN A 166 -0.81 14.75 41.76
CA GLN A 166 -0.06 16.00 41.90
C GLN A 166 1.22 15.64 42.69
N ASP A 167 2.27 16.44 42.52
CA ASP A 167 3.68 16.32 42.99
C ASP A 167 4.61 15.64 41.96
N ASP A 168 5.76 16.19 41.54
CA ASP A 168 6.57 17.32 42.03
C ASP A 168 7.64 17.62 40.95
N ALA A 169 7.77 18.87 40.45
CA ALA A 169 9.00 19.39 39.80
C ALA A 169 8.78 20.81 39.23
N ALA A 170 8.82 21.85 40.07
CA ALA A 170 9.22 23.19 39.64
C ALA A 170 9.78 23.97 40.84
N SER A 171 11.06 23.75 41.07
CA SER A 171 11.89 24.44 42.05
C SER A 171 11.74 25.96 41.95
N GLY A 172 11.50 26.57 43.10
CA GLY A 172 11.32 28.01 43.29
C GLY A 172 12.56 28.85 42.93
N LEU A 173 12.27 30.04 42.41
CA LEU A 173 13.16 31.19 42.34
C LEU A 173 12.61 32.26 43.29
N PRO A 174 13.29 32.59 44.40
CA PRO A 174 13.03 33.84 45.10
C PRO A 174 13.86 34.98 44.49
N SER A 175 13.23 36.15 44.43
CA SER A 175 13.82 37.46 44.15
C SER A 175 14.68 37.99 45.28
#